data_AF-A0A9W3CLR6-F1
#
_entry.id   AF-A0A9W3CLR6-F1
#
_cell.length_a   1.000
_cell.length_b   1.000
_cell.length_c   1.000
_cell.angle_alpha   90.00
_cell.angle_beta   90.00
_cell.angle_gamma   90.00
#
_symmetry.space_group_name_H-M   'P 1'
#
loop_
_entity.id
_entity.type
_entity.pdbx_description
1 polymer ?
#
loop_
_entity_poly.entity_id
_entity_poly.type
_entity_poly.pdbx_seq_one_letter_code
_entity_poly.pdbx_strand_id
1 'polypeptide(L)'
;MARNEEKAQSMLNRFVTMKESEKKKKPLQRRPYLASECRDLADADKWRHQITREISRKVAEIQNEGLGEHRLRDLNDEINKILREREMALGETDR
;
A
#
# COMPACT_ATOMS: atom_id res chain seq x y z
N MET A 1 -9.92 -16.23 -29.08
CA MET A 1 -10.41 -15.48 -27.90
C MET A 1 -9.29 -14.53 -27.47
N ALA A 2 -9.55 -13.22 -27.41
CA ALA A 2 -8.54 -12.24 -26.97
C ALA A 2 -8.14 -12.50 -25.50
N ARG A 3 -6.85 -12.33 -25.18
CA ARG A 3 -6.30 -12.54 -23.82
C ARG A 3 -6.95 -11.56 -22.83
N ASN A 4 -7.01 -11.92 -21.54
CA ASN A 4 -7.67 -11.12 -20.51
C ASN A 4 -7.11 -9.68 -20.44
N GLU A 5 -5.81 -9.52 -20.70
CA GLU A 5 -5.15 -8.21 -20.79
C GLU A 5 -5.67 -7.35 -21.95
N GLU A 6 -5.91 -7.94 -23.12
CA GLU A 6 -6.46 -7.24 -24.28
C GLU A 6 -7.92 -6.81 -24.04
N LYS A 7 -8.70 -7.65 -23.35
CA LYS A 7 -10.05 -7.29 -22.91
C LYS A 7 -10.00 -6.13 -21.91
N ALA A 8 -9.13 -6.19 -20.91
CA ALA A 8 -8.95 -5.13 -19.92
C ALA A 8 -8.54 -3.79 -20.56
N GLN A 9 -7.78 -3.83 -21.66
CA GLN A 9 -7.35 -2.64 -22.39
C GLN A 9 -8.34 -2.13 -23.45
N SER A 10 -9.47 -2.80 -23.67
CA SER A 10 -10.48 -2.35 -24.63
C SER A 10 -11.00 -0.94 -24.33
N MET A 11 -11.38 -0.21 -25.38
CA MET A 11 -11.89 1.17 -25.28
C MET A 11 -13.08 1.28 -24.32
N LEU A 12 -13.94 0.26 -24.29
CA LEU A 12 -15.09 0.20 -23.38
C LEU A 12 -14.64 0.10 -21.92
N ASN A 13 -13.68 -0.78 -21.60
CA ASN A 13 -13.18 -0.94 -20.24
C ASN A 13 -12.45 0.32 -19.76
N ARG A 14 -11.67 0.97 -20.64
CA ARG A 14 -11.07 2.28 -20.34
C ARG A 14 -12.14 3.33 -20.03
N PHE A 15 -13.20 3.42 -20.83
CA PHE A 15 -14.31 4.35 -20.59
C PHE A 15 -15.04 4.08 -19.26
N VAL A 16 -15.30 2.81 -18.93
CA VAL A 16 -15.93 2.43 -17.65
C VAL A 16 -15.04 2.81 -16.47
N THR A 17 -13.74 2.51 -16.52
CA THR A 17 -12.79 2.90 -15.46
C THR A 17 -12.68 4.42 -15.31
N MET A 18 -12.73 5.18 -16.42
CA MET A 18 -12.74 6.64 -16.39
C MET A 18 -14.01 7.17 -15.70
N LYS A 19 -15.20 6.68 -16.10
CA LYS A 19 -16.49 7.01 -15.45
C LYS A 19 -16.51 6.67 -13.96
N GLU A 20 -15.93 5.54 -13.55
CA GLU A 20 -15.82 5.16 -12.14
C GLU A 20 -14.85 6.05 -11.38
N SER A 21 -13.74 6.44 -12.01
CA SER A 21 -12.77 7.36 -11.41
C SER A 21 -13.35 8.75 -11.21
N GLU A 22 -14.20 9.24 -12.11
CA GLU A 22 -14.93 10.51 -11.94
C GLU A 22 -15.96 10.45 -10.81
N LYS A 23 -16.60 9.29 -10.60
CA LYS A 23 -17.52 9.07 -9.47
C LYS A 23 -16.78 8.96 -8.13
N LYS A 24 -15.57 8.38 -8.11
CA LYS A 24 -14.72 8.29 -6.93
C LYS A 24 -13.99 9.63 -6.73
N LYS A 25 -14.66 10.59 -6.09
CA LYS A 25 -14.21 11.96 -5.76
C LYS A 25 -12.87 12.12 -5.02
N LYS A 26 -12.12 11.06 -4.70
CA LYS A 26 -10.80 11.20 -4.08
C LYS A 26 -9.79 10.46 -4.96
N PRO A 27 -8.72 11.12 -5.44
CA PRO A 27 -7.59 10.42 -6.02
C PRO A 27 -7.12 9.33 -5.05
N LEU A 28 -6.38 8.32 -5.52
CA LEU A 28 -5.59 7.47 -4.63
C LEU A 28 -4.68 8.41 -3.84
N GLN A 29 -5.15 8.87 -2.68
CA GLN A 29 -4.40 9.70 -1.76
C GLN A 29 -3.13 8.89 -1.49
N ARG A 30 -1.96 9.46 -1.73
CA ARG A 30 -0.74 8.84 -1.24
C ARG A 30 -0.77 8.98 0.27
N ARG A 31 -0.34 7.94 0.98
CA ARG A 31 -0.15 8.01 2.42
C ARG A 31 0.72 9.24 2.73
N PRO A 32 0.29 10.14 3.62
CA PRO A 32 1.12 11.26 4.06
C PRO A 32 2.44 10.75 4.62
N TYR A 33 3.53 11.45 4.34
CA TYR A 33 4.85 11.09 4.86
C TYR A 33 4.92 11.31 6.38
N LEU A 34 4.25 12.35 6.87
CA LEU A 34 4.17 12.69 8.28
C LEU A 34 2.78 12.35 8.82
N ALA A 35 2.71 11.59 9.92
CA ALA A 35 1.44 11.21 10.51
C ALA A 35 0.72 12.38 11.19
N SER A 36 1.45 13.39 11.65
CA SER A 36 0.89 14.61 12.23
C SER A 36 0.05 15.43 11.23
N GLU A 37 0.12 15.10 9.93
CA GLU A 37 -0.76 15.67 8.89
C GLU A 37 -2.11 14.95 8.81
N CYS A 38 -2.27 13.76 9.41
CA CYS A 38 -3.54 13.05 9.46
C CYS A 38 -4.45 13.66 10.52
N ARG A 39 -5.41 14.48 10.08
CA ARG A 39 -6.42 15.13 10.94
C ARG A 39 -7.72 14.34 11.08
N ASP A 40 -7.90 13.29 10.29
CA ASP A 40 -9.10 12.44 10.28
C ASP A 40 -8.75 11.02 10.76
N LEU A 41 -9.50 10.53 11.74
CA LEU A 41 -9.37 9.18 12.29
C LEU A 41 -9.65 8.11 11.23
N ALA A 42 -10.60 8.34 10.32
CA ALA A 42 -10.94 7.37 9.29
C ALA A 42 -9.80 7.18 8.28
N ASP A 43 -9.10 8.27 7.92
CA ASP A 43 -7.93 8.21 7.06
C ASP A 43 -6.73 7.59 7.80
N ALA A 44 -6.55 7.89 9.10
CA ALA A 44 -5.52 7.25 9.93
C ALA A 44 -5.68 5.72 10.00
N ASP A 45 -6.90 5.25 10.25
CA ASP A 45 -7.20 3.81 10.27
C ASP A 45 -6.94 3.15 8.92
N LYS A 46 -7.32 3.82 7.82
CA LYS A 46 -7.04 3.34 6.46
C LYS A 46 -5.54 3.18 6.21
N TRP A 47 -4.72 4.17 6.59
CA TRP A 47 -3.27 4.08 6.44
C TRP A 47 -2.67 3.00 7.32
N ARG A 48 -3.14 2.85 8.57
CA ARG A 48 -2.73 1.77 9.47
C ARG A 48 -2.99 0.40 8.86
N HIS A 49 -4.19 0.18 8.32
CA HIS A 49 -4.52 -1.07 7.64
C HIS A 49 -3.65 -1.32 6.40
N GLN A 50 -3.31 -0.29 5.65
CA GLN A 50 -2.42 -0.41 4.51
C GLN A 50 -1.00 -0.84 4.92
N ILE A 51 -0.42 -0.20 5.93
CA ILE A 51 0.89 -0.56 6.49
C ILE A 51 0.92 -2.01 6.94
N THR A 52 -0.08 -2.44 7.73
CA THR A 52 -0.15 -3.82 8.22
C THR A 52 -0.22 -4.82 7.06
N ARG A 53 -0.99 -4.54 6.01
CA ARG A 53 -1.05 -5.40 4.81
C ARG A 53 0.27 -5.45 4.05
N GLU A 54 0.99 -4.33 3.95
CA GLU A 54 2.31 -4.27 3.33
C GLU A 54 3.34 -5.10 4.10
N ILE A 55 3.36 -4.99 5.43
CA ILE A 55 4.21 -5.81 6.30
C ILE A 55 3.87 -7.31 6.10
N SER A 56 2.60 -7.70 6.17
CA SER A 56 2.20 -9.10 6.01
C SER A 56 2.63 -9.69 4.67
N ARG A 57 2.57 -8.93 3.57
CA ARG A 57 3.04 -9.38 2.26
C ARG A 57 4.55 -9.60 2.23
N LYS A 58 5.33 -8.65 2.75
CA LYS A 58 6.79 -8.79 2.80
C LYS A 58 7.24 -9.92 3.72
N VAL A 59 6.54 -10.16 4.83
CA VAL A 59 6.79 -11.31 5.71
C VAL A 59 6.49 -12.62 4.98
N ALA A 60 5.42 -12.70 4.18
CA ALA A 60 5.15 -13.87 3.36
C ALA A 60 6.22 -14.09 2.27
N GLU A 61 6.79 -13.02 1.71
CA GLU A 61 7.93 -13.12 0.78
C GLU A 61 9.19 -13.65 1.47
N ILE A 62 9.46 -13.26 2.72
CA ILE A 62 10.58 -13.78 3.53
C ILE A 62 10.42 -15.27 3.82
N GLN A 63 9.18 -15.75 4.01
CA GLN A 63 8.88 -17.17 4.26
C GLN A 63 9.08 -18.07 3.03
N ASN A 64 9.38 -17.51 1.85
CA ASN A 64 9.68 -18.30 0.66
C ASN A 64 11.11 -18.86 0.73
N GLU A 65 11.24 -20.16 0.91
CA GLU A 65 12.52 -20.89 1.07
C GLU A 65 13.47 -20.77 -0.14
N GLY A 66 12.97 -20.33 -1.31
CA GLY A 66 13.78 -20.10 -2.51
C GLY A 66 14.40 -18.71 -2.63
N LEU A 67 14.25 -17.83 -1.63
CA LEU A 67 14.81 -16.48 -1.68
C LEU A 67 16.32 -16.47 -1.43
N GLY A 68 17.08 -15.84 -2.33
CA GLY A 68 18.51 -15.62 -2.12
C GLY A 68 18.80 -14.65 -0.97
N GLU A 69 19.94 -14.82 -0.30
CA GLU A 69 20.34 -14.06 0.89
C GLU A 69 20.33 -12.54 0.68
N HIS A 70 20.73 -12.05 -0.50
CA HIS A 70 20.69 -10.63 -0.84
C HIS A 70 19.27 -10.07 -0.76
N ARG A 71 18.29 -10.80 -1.31
CA ARG A 71 16.90 -10.35 -1.33
C ARG A 71 16.25 -10.39 0.04
N LEU A 72 16.69 -11.32 0.90
CA LEU A 72 16.29 -11.35 2.31
C LEU A 72 16.75 -10.09 3.05
N ARG A 73 17.98 -9.62 2.81
CA ARG A 73 18.52 -8.39 3.42
C ARG A 73 17.72 -7.16 2.96
N ASP A 74 17.48 -7.04 1.65
CA ASP A 74 16.68 -5.95 1.09
C ASP A 74 15.27 -5.93 1.70
N LEU A 75 14.61 -7.09 1.78
CA LEU A 75 13.28 -7.20 2.39
C LEU A 75 13.29 -6.85 3.87
N ASN A 76 14.32 -7.24 4.63
CA ASN A 76 14.46 -6.88 6.03
C ASN A 76 14.64 -5.36 6.20
N ASP A 77 15.45 -4.71 5.37
CA ASP A 77 15.63 -3.25 5.42
C ASP A 77 14.34 -2.50 5.08
N GLU A 78 13.59 -2.99 4.09
CA GLU A 78 12.29 -2.45 3.73
C GLU A 78 11.25 -2.64 4.85
N ILE A 79 11.20 -3.81 5.48
CA ILE A 79 10.32 -4.05 6.64
C ILE A 79 10.68 -3.12 7.79
N ASN A 80 11.97 -2.97 8.11
CA ASN A 80 12.45 -2.07 9.16
C ASN A 80 12.09 -0.60 8.86
N LYS A 81 12.12 -0.19 7.60
CA LYS A 81 11.67 1.15 7.18
C LYS A 81 10.17 1.35 7.44
N ILE A 82 9.34 0.41 7.00
CA ILE A 82 7.88 0.48 7.14
C ILE A 82 7.46 0.43 8.63
N LEU A 83 8.13 -0.39 9.44
CA LEU A 83 7.90 -0.45 10.88
C LEU A 83 8.23 0.86 11.59
N ARG A 84 9.34 1.52 11.23
CA ARG A 84 9.68 2.85 11.76
C ARG A 84 8.66 3.91 11.37
N GLU A 85 8.18 3.88 10.13
CA GLU A 85 7.11 4.78 9.70
C GLU A 85 5.81 4.55 10.47
N ARG A 86 5.52 3.33 10.91
CA ARG A 86 4.37 3.02 11.78
C ARG A 86 4.56 3.60 13.18
N GLU A 87 5.75 3.44 13.77
CA GLU A 87 6.05 3.95 15.11
C GLU A 87 6.07 5.47 15.14
N MET A 88 6.72 6.12 14.18
CA MET A 88 6.64 7.58 14.03
C MET A 88 5.20 8.06 13.85
N ALA A 89 4.34 7.23 13.25
CA ALA A 89 2.93 7.57 13.09
C ALA A 89 2.06 7.42 14.34
N LEU A 90 2.50 6.62 15.31
CA LEU A 90 1.77 6.35 16.56
C LEU A 90 2.45 7.00 17.78
N GLY A 91 3.66 7.54 17.63
CA GLY A 91 4.52 8.03 18.71
C GLY A 91 4.16 9.42 19.28
N GLU A 92 3.09 10.06 18.82
CA GLU A 92 2.53 11.28 19.44
C GLU A 92 1.35 10.99 20.39
N THR A 93 0.84 9.75 20.45
CA THR A 93 -0.35 9.42 21.25
C THR A 93 -0.11 8.72 22.58
N ASP A 94 1.13 8.36 22.92
CA ASP A 94 1.48 7.60 24.15
C ASP A 94 2.63 8.25 24.96
N ARG A 95 2.64 9.58 25.08
CA ARG A 95 3.46 10.30 26.06
C ARG A 95 2.64 11.27 26.89
#